data_AF-Q5CUE5-F1
#
_entry.id   AF-Q5CUE5-F1
#
_cell.length_a   1.000
_cell.length_b   1.000
_cell.length_c   1.000
_cell.angle_alpha   90.00
_cell.angle_beta   90.00
_cell.angle_gamma   90.00
#
_symmetry.space_group_name_H-M   'P 1'
#
loop_
_entity.id
_entity.type
_entity.pdbx_description
1 polymer ?
#
loop_
_entity_poly.entity_id
_entity_poly.type
_entity_poly.pdbx_seq_one_letter_code
_entity_poly.pdbx_strand_id
1 'polypeptide(L)'
;MTPEEAQKEFLEYDWSKSTLWQQYYNNLYPTPSASQLTTFKRKWFKKNVNPNLEIQLKEHNYNKYQEESKFSSFNSQAKSNESKLLLSTGYKQWMILSLSISLLISSIIPILNFLPIIRGSKFTYLLVRISSLFYILGLGSHLYDISIKPIKLLSIDFWQKILIEESFHSLISVVAYFGLIYSFPMIFFIPAITSLFIVSKYQPIVNNIQIINIFDLANKNKNKLYQRKAYFEVFVVGIYIFFAVLTRRISIVYISIYWSLIRLKYPIDPFVQYAFRVANSQINGFMKSYSNYIPGFIPRSYNWVSSNKVN
;
A
#
# COMPACT_ATOMS: atom_id res chain seq x y z
N MET A 1 -41.00 29.30 -11.70
CA MET A 1 -41.07 27.91 -12.19
C MET A 1 -41.10 27.01 -10.99
N THR A 2 -42.18 26.28 -10.80
CA THR A 2 -42.33 25.36 -9.68
C THR A 2 -41.39 24.14 -9.87
N PRO A 3 -41.00 23.44 -8.80
CA PRO A 3 -40.15 22.24 -8.91
C PRO A 3 -40.75 21.16 -9.83
N GLU A 4 -42.08 21.08 -9.89
CA GLU A 4 -42.83 20.13 -10.72
C GLU A 4 -42.73 20.47 -12.22
N GLU A 5 -42.76 21.75 -12.58
CA GLU A 5 -42.56 22.21 -13.96
C GLU A 5 -41.14 21.92 -14.45
N ALA A 6 -40.13 22.14 -13.60
CA ALA A 6 -38.73 21.85 -13.91
C ALA A 6 -38.47 20.34 -14.11
N GLN A 7 -39.22 19.48 -13.40
CA GLN A 7 -39.14 18.03 -13.57
C GLN A 7 -39.76 17.56 -14.88
N LYS A 8 -40.89 18.16 -15.29
CA LYS A 8 -41.53 17.88 -16.58
C LYS A 8 -40.60 18.26 -17.74
N GLU A 9 -39.98 19.43 -17.66
CA GLU A 9 -39.02 19.91 -18.65
C GLU A 9 -37.78 19.01 -18.78
N PHE A 10 -37.29 18.46 -17.66
CA PHE A 10 -36.19 17.49 -17.68
C PHE A 10 -36.54 16.19 -18.42
N LEU A 11 -37.78 15.71 -18.29
CA LEU A 11 -38.26 14.49 -18.94
C LEU A 11 -38.50 14.69 -20.44
N GLU A 12 -38.96 15.88 -20.84
CA GLU A 12 -39.24 16.24 -22.23
C GLU A 12 -37.99 16.72 -22.99
N TYR A 13 -36.87 16.96 -22.29
CA TYR A 13 -35.63 17.43 -22.91
C TYR A 13 -35.03 16.41 -23.88
N ASP A 14 -34.82 16.84 -25.13
CA ASP A 14 -34.21 16.01 -26.16
C ASP A 14 -32.68 15.97 -26.04
N TRP A 15 -32.20 15.04 -25.21
CA TRP A 15 -30.79 14.79 -24.96
C TRP A 15 -29.99 14.44 -26.22
N SER A 16 -30.63 13.92 -27.27
CA SER A 16 -29.94 13.47 -28.48
C SER A 16 -29.54 14.64 -29.38
N LYS A 17 -30.30 15.74 -29.34
CA LYS A 17 -30.06 16.93 -30.17
C LYS A 17 -29.15 17.97 -29.52
N SER A 18 -28.87 17.83 -28.22
CA SER A 18 -28.06 18.79 -27.47
C SER A 18 -26.56 18.54 -27.68
N THR A 19 -25.94 19.37 -28.54
CA THR A 19 -24.50 19.33 -28.82
C THR A 19 -23.65 19.59 -27.57
N LEU A 20 -24.09 20.50 -26.70
CA LEU A 20 -23.42 20.82 -25.44
C LEU A 20 -23.46 19.66 -24.44
N TRP A 21 -24.58 18.93 -24.38
CA TRP A 21 -24.66 17.72 -23.56
C TRP A 21 -23.74 16.62 -24.11
N GLN A 22 -23.71 16.41 -25.42
CA GLN A 22 -22.83 15.41 -26.04
C GLN A 22 -21.35 15.71 -25.78
N GLN A 23 -20.93 16.98 -25.88
CA GLN A 23 -19.57 17.40 -25.54
C GLN A 23 -19.25 17.15 -24.07
N TYR A 24 -20.16 17.50 -23.15
CA TYR A 24 -19.99 17.22 -21.73
C TYR A 24 -19.89 15.73 -21.45
N TYR A 25 -20.76 14.91 -22.04
CA TYR A 25 -20.78 13.46 -21.88
C TYR A 25 -19.50 12.79 -22.38
N ASN A 26 -18.98 13.21 -23.54
CA ASN A 26 -17.74 12.67 -24.11
C ASN A 26 -16.50 12.99 -23.25
N ASN A 27 -16.56 14.05 -22.44
CA ASN A 27 -15.49 14.47 -21.54
C ASN A 27 -15.61 13.86 -20.13
N LEU A 28 -16.65 13.06 -19.84
CA LEU A 28 -16.77 12.36 -18.56
C LEU A 28 -15.86 11.12 -18.53
N TYR A 29 -14.86 11.13 -17.66
CA TYR A 29 -14.01 9.97 -17.41
C TYR A 29 -14.05 9.55 -15.93
N PRO A 30 -14.27 8.25 -15.62
CA PRO A 30 -14.56 7.14 -16.55
C PRO A 30 -15.96 7.22 -17.16
N THR A 31 -16.21 6.48 -18.24
CA THR A 31 -17.53 6.40 -18.89
C THR A 31 -18.60 5.97 -17.87
N PRO A 32 -19.66 6.77 -17.65
CA PRO A 32 -20.62 6.52 -16.57
C PRO A 32 -21.51 5.32 -16.88
N SER A 33 -21.87 4.54 -15.84
CA SER A 33 -22.88 3.48 -15.95
C SER A 33 -24.28 4.05 -16.18
N ALA A 34 -25.24 3.22 -16.62
CA ALA A 34 -26.63 3.66 -16.86
C ALA A 34 -27.28 4.31 -15.63
N SER A 35 -26.98 3.83 -14.42
CA SER A 35 -27.45 4.41 -13.16
C SER A 35 -26.80 5.76 -12.82
N GLN A 36 -25.56 5.98 -13.25
CA GLN A 36 -24.84 7.24 -13.05
C GLN A 36 -25.23 8.29 -14.10
N LEU A 37 -25.59 7.86 -15.31
CA LEU A 37 -25.94 8.73 -16.43
C LEU A 37 -27.11 9.67 -16.09
N THR A 38 -28.14 9.16 -15.41
CA THR A 38 -29.29 9.96 -14.96
C THR A 38 -28.87 11.05 -13.97
N THR A 39 -27.93 10.74 -13.07
CA THR A 39 -27.36 11.71 -12.12
C THR A 39 -26.59 12.80 -12.84
N PHE A 40 -25.78 12.44 -13.84
CA PHE A 40 -25.03 13.42 -14.63
C PHE A 40 -25.93 14.29 -15.50
N LYS A 41 -26.96 13.72 -16.13
CA LYS A 41 -27.99 14.45 -16.86
C LYS A 41 -28.68 15.49 -15.97
N ARG A 42 -29.11 15.11 -14.77
CA ARG A 42 -29.76 16.04 -13.82
C ARG A 42 -28.84 17.17 -13.38
N LYS A 43 -27.58 16.85 -13.04
CA LYS A 43 -26.57 17.87 -12.66
C LYS A 43 -26.29 18.85 -13.81
N TRP A 44 -26.19 18.33 -15.02
CA TRP A 44 -25.96 19.16 -16.21
C TRP A 44 -27.18 20.02 -16.56
N PHE A 45 -28.39 19.45 -16.53
CA PHE A 45 -29.64 20.17 -16.78
C PHE A 45 -29.83 21.30 -15.77
N LYS A 46 -29.55 21.03 -14.49
CA LYS A 46 -29.63 22.05 -13.46
C LYS A 46 -28.68 23.21 -13.72
N LYS A 47 -27.45 22.89 -14.12
CA LYS A 47 -26.42 23.90 -14.33
C LYS A 47 -26.63 24.72 -15.60
N ASN A 48 -27.17 24.13 -16.66
CA ASN A 48 -27.15 24.74 -18.00
C ASN A 48 -28.54 25.05 -18.58
N VAL A 49 -29.62 24.49 -18.03
CA VAL A 49 -30.99 24.68 -18.55
C VAL A 49 -31.90 25.26 -17.49
N ASN A 50 -32.07 24.58 -16.35
CA ASN A 50 -33.01 25.01 -15.31
C ASN A 50 -32.47 24.81 -13.89
N PRO A 51 -32.04 25.89 -13.21
CA PRO A 51 -31.43 25.81 -11.88
C PRO A 51 -32.40 25.37 -10.77
N ASN A 52 -33.71 25.37 -11.03
CA ASN A 52 -34.74 24.98 -10.07
C ASN A 52 -34.97 23.45 -9.99
N LEU A 53 -34.23 22.65 -10.77
CA LEU A 53 -34.31 21.19 -10.70
C LEU A 53 -33.71 20.65 -9.37
N GLU A 54 -34.50 19.87 -8.64
CA GLU A 54 -34.02 19.13 -7.47
C GLU A 54 -33.15 17.93 -7.89
N ILE A 55 -31.96 17.82 -7.28
CA ILE A 55 -30.97 16.78 -7.61
C ILE A 55 -31.25 15.47 -6.86
N GLN A 56 -32.00 15.52 -5.77
CA GLN A 56 -32.20 14.39 -4.87
C GLN A 56 -33.43 13.58 -5.25
N LEU A 57 -33.23 12.31 -5.59
CA LEU A 57 -34.29 11.31 -5.48
C LEU A 57 -34.23 10.73 -4.07
N LYS A 58 -35.36 10.80 -3.35
CA LYS A 58 -35.68 9.82 -2.30
C LYS A 58 -35.62 8.44 -2.96
N GLU A 59 -34.72 7.58 -2.50
CA GLU A 59 -34.33 6.27 -3.05
C GLU A 59 -35.44 5.18 -3.10
N HIS A 60 -36.73 5.51 -3.18
CA HIS A 60 -37.82 4.54 -2.93
C HIS A 60 -38.71 4.16 -4.12
N ASN A 61 -38.49 4.63 -5.36
CA ASN A 61 -39.46 4.36 -6.44
C ASN A 61 -38.87 3.97 -7.81
N TYR A 62 -37.76 3.23 -7.84
CA TYR A 62 -37.24 2.68 -9.11
C TYR A 62 -37.66 1.25 -9.43
N ASN A 63 -38.40 0.56 -8.54
CA ASN A 63 -38.82 -0.83 -8.76
C ASN A 63 -40.19 -0.99 -9.43
N LYS A 64 -40.87 0.08 -9.86
CA LYS A 64 -42.27 0.01 -10.31
C LYS A 64 -42.52 0.23 -11.82
N TYR A 65 -41.48 0.28 -12.65
CA TYR A 65 -41.63 0.54 -14.10
C TYR A 65 -40.95 -0.52 -14.99
N GLN A 66 -40.76 -1.75 -14.51
CA GLN A 66 -40.24 -2.86 -15.33
C GLN A 66 -41.15 -4.09 -15.43
N GLU A 67 -42.44 -3.97 -15.11
CA GLU A 67 -43.44 -4.96 -15.49
C GLU A 67 -44.17 -4.49 -16.74
N GLU A 68 -43.66 -4.86 -17.91
CA GLU A 68 -44.41 -5.24 -19.13
C GLU A 68 -43.49 -5.23 -20.36
N SER A 69 -42.79 -6.35 -20.59
CA SER A 69 -42.48 -6.77 -21.96
C SER A 69 -42.25 -8.29 -21.96
N LYS A 70 -43.31 -9.03 -22.26
CA LYS A 70 -43.23 -10.43 -22.67
C LYS A 70 -42.51 -10.48 -24.03
N PHE A 71 -41.30 -11.06 -24.06
CA PHE A 71 -40.81 -11.76 -25.24
C PHE A 71 -39.94 -12.95 -24.82
N SER A 72 -40.14 -14.03 -25.57
CA SER A 72 -39.76 -15.41 -25.33
C SER A 72 -38.27 -15.71 -25.51
N SER A 73 -37.74 -16.48 -24.57
CA SER A 73 -36.68 -17.51 -24.70
C SER A 73 -35.48 -17.23 -25.62
N PHE A 74 -34.32 -17.00 -25.00
CA PHE A 74 -33.07 -17.60 -25.48
C PHE A 74 -32.21 -18.01 -24.28
N ASN A 75 -32.00 -19.32 -24.13
CA ASN A 75 -31.05 -19.91 -23.20
C ASN A 75 -29.62 -19.47 -23.56
N SER A 76 -28.92 -18.78 -22.66
CA SER A 76 -27.46 -18.90 -22.53
C SER A 76 -26.96 -18.40 -21.17
N GLN A 77 -26.45 -19.36 -20.38
CA GLN A 77 -25.39 -19.22 -19.37
C GLN A 77 -25.58 -18.23 -18.20
N ALA A 78 -26.44 -18.58 -17.25
CA ALA A 78 -26.42 -18.06 -15.88
C ALA A 78 -25.52 -18.91 -14.94
N LYS A 79 -24.27 -19.18 -15.32
CA LYS A 79 -23.30 -19.93 -14.47
C LYS A 79 -21.96 -19.21 -14.21
N SER A 80 -21.77 -17.97 -14.67
CA SER A 80 -20.47 -17.29 -14.62
C SER A 80 -20.34 -16.14 -13.61
N ASN A 81 -21.44 -15.72 -12.96
CA ASN A 81 -21.42 -14.58 -12.02
C ASN A 81 -21.30 -14.98 -10.54
N GLU A 82 -21.85 -16.11 -10.11
CA GLU A 82 -21.65 -16.61 -8.74
C GLU A 82 -20.20 -17.06 -8.49
N SER A 83 -19.55 -17.66 -9.49
CA SER A 83 -18.15 -18.06 -9.38
C SER A 83 -17.21 -16.86 -9.29
N LYS A 84 -17.51 -15.73 -9.95
CA LYS A 84 -16.72 -14.49 -9.83
C LYS A 84 -16.87 -13.80 -8.48
N LEU A 85 -18.07 -13.81 -7.89
CA LEU A 85 -18.31 -13.20 -6.58
C LEU A 85 -17.63 -14.02 -5.47
N LEU A 86 -17.76 -15.36 -5.51
CA LEU A 86 -17.10 -16.30 -4.60
C LEU A 86 -15.57 -16.37 -4.80
N LEU A 87 -15.06 -16.25 -6.04
CA LEU A 87 -13.61 -16.11 -6.26
C LEU A 87 -13.10 -14.81 -5.61
N SER A 88 -13.87 -13.72 -5.70
CA SER A 88 -13.43 -12.41 -5.22
C SER A 88 -13.26 -12.35 -3.71
N THR A 89 -14.01 -13.17 -2.98
CA THR A 89 -13.87 -13.35 -1.53
C THR A 89 -12.82 -14.42 -1.20
N GLY A 90 -12.77 -15.50 -1.99
CA GLY A 90 -11.81 -16.60 -1.80
C GLY A 90 -10.36 -16.16 -1.89
N TYR A 91 -9.95 -15.40 -2.92
CA TYR A 91 -8.56 -14.97 -3.04
C TYR A 91 -8.16 -14.00 -1.91
N LYS A 92 -9.09 -13.17 -1.43
CA LYS A 92 -8.82 -12.25 -0.30
C LYS A 92 -8.61 -13.02 0.99
N GLN A 93 -9.40 -14.06 1.24
CA GLN A 93 -9.19 -14.96 2.38
C GLN A 93 -7.83 -15.67 2.29
N TRP A 94 -7.45 -16.17 1.11
CA TRP A 94 -6.14 -16.77 0.88
C TRP A 94 -4.98 -15.80 1.11
N MET A 95 -5.10 -14.57 0.64
CA MET A 95 -4.12 -13.52 0.89
C MET A 95 -3.95 -13.25 2.40
N ILE A 96 -5.06 -13.10 3.13
CA ILE A 96 -5.04 -12.88 4.58
C ILE A 96 -4.41 -14.07 5.30
N LEU A 97 -4.78 -15.30 4.93
CA LEU A 97 -4.26 -16.54 5.49
C LEU A 97 -2.75 -16.68 5.22
N SER A 98 -2.31 -16.39 4.00
CA SER A 98 -0.89 -16.41 3.63
C SER A 98 -0.07 -15.43 4.48
N LEU A 99 -0.57 -14.19 4.62
CA LEU A 99 0.10 -13.15 5.41
C LEU A 99 0.06 -13.41 6.91
N SER A 100 -1.01 -14.02 7.45
CA SER A 100 -1.10 -14.35 8.87
C SER A 100 -0.19 -15.53 9.22
N ILE A 101 -0.11 -16.56 8.37
CA ILE A 101 0.84 -17.66 8.54
C ILE A 101 2.28 -17.13 8.44
N SER A 102 2.59 -16.27 7.46
CA SER A 102 3.93 -15.70 7.33
C SER A 102 4.32 -14.87 8.54
N LEU A 103 3.39 -14.10 9.11
CA LEU A 103 3.56 -13.35 10.37
C LEU A 103 3.92 -14.27 11.53
N LEU A 104 3.13 -15.32 11.76
CA LEU A 104 3.36 -16.28 12.85
C LEU A 104 4.71 -16.99 12.71
N ILE A 105 5.07 -17.43 11.51
CA ILE A 105 6.37 -18.08 11.28
C ILE A 105 7.50 -17.07 11.50
N SER A 106 7.34 -15.82 11.03
CA SER A 106 8.38 -14.79 11.15
C SER A 106 8.66 -14.32 12.57
N SER A 107 7.71 -14.43 13.49
CA SER A 107 7.95 -14.12 14.91
C SER A 107 8.75 -15.23 15.62
N ILE A 108 8.61 -16.48 15.17
CA ILE A 108 9.29 -17.65 15.74
C ILE A 108 10.73 -17.77 15.22
N ILE A 109 10.98 -17.44 13.95
CA ILE A 109 12.29 -17.62 13.31
C ILE A 109 13.46 -16.93 14.07
N PRO A 110 13.35 -15.66 14.52
CA PRO A 110 14.42 -15.03 15.29
C PRO A 110 14.72 -15.78 16.59
N ILE A 111 13.68 -16.20 17.32
CA ILE A 111 13.81 -16.95 18.57
C ILE A 111 14.57 -18.26 18.33
N LEU A 112 14.20 -19.01 17.28
CA LEU A 112 14.88 -20.25 16.91
C LEU A 112 16.35 -20.04 16.51
N ASN A 113 16.68 -18.89 15.91
CA ASN A 113 18.05 -18.58 15.51
C ASN A 113 18.93 -18.08 16.68
N PHE A 114 18.32 -17.60 17.77
CA PHE A 114 19.05 -17.27 19.00
C PHE A 114 19.43 -18.53 19.80
N LEU A 115 18.69 -19.63 19.66
CA LEU A 115 19.00 -20.89 20.33
C LEU A 115 20.21 -21.58 19.68
N PRO A 116 21.35 -21.76 20.38
CA PRO A 116 22.57 -22.32 19.80
C PRO A 116 22.37 -23.73 19.21
N ILE A 117 21.48 -24.51 19.81
CA ILE A 117 21.17 -25.90 19.44
C ILE A 117 20.49 -25.97 18.05
N ILE A 118 19.67 -24.97 17.71
CA ILE A 118 18.81 -24.97 16.51
C ILE A 118 19.36 -24.03 15.43
N ARG A 119 20.35 -23.21 15.79
CA ARG A 119 20.99 -22.26 14.90
C ARG A 119 21.61 -22.98 13.69
N GLY A 120 21.16 -22.61 12.49
CA GLY A 120 21.65 -23.20 11.24
C GLY A 120 21.11 -24.59 10.92
N SER A 121 20.10 -25.09 11.66
CA SER A 121 19.47 -26.36 11.33
C SER A 121 18.75 -26.31 9.97
N LYS A 122 18.64 -27.47 9.30
CA LYS A 122 17.83 -27.61 8.07
C LYS A 122 16.36 -27.19 8.28
N PHE A 123 15.86 -27.34 9.51
CA PHE A 123 14.51 -26.95 9.88
C PHE A 123 14.32 -25.43 9.88
N THR A 124 15.23 -24.67 10.50
CA THR A 124 15.19 -23.20 10.47
C THR A 124 15.28 -22.67 9.05
N TYR A 125 16.10 -23.31 8.20
CA TYR A 125 16.23 -23.00 6.79
C TYR A 125 14.91 -23.22 6.01
N LEU A 126 14.24 -24.35 6.27
CA LEU A 126 12.96 -24.67 5.68
C LEU A 126 11.86 -23.68 6.12
N LEU A 127 11.80 -23.32 7.39
CA LEU A 127 10.86 -22.32 7.90
C LEU A 127 11.05 -20.95 7.25
N VAL A 128 12.29 -20.50 7.08
CA VAL A 128 12.61 -19.24 6.37
C VAL A 128 12.11 -19.28 4.92
N ARG A 129 12.33 -20.39 4.21
CA ARG A 129 11.84 -20.57 2.82
C ARG A 129 10.31 -20.56 2.75
N ILE A 130 9.66 -21.27 3.66
CA ILE A 130 8.19 -21.31 3.71
C ILE A 130 7.62 -19.93 4.03
N SER A 131 8.18 -19.23 5.02
CA SER A 131 7.75 -17.88 5.40
C SER A 131 7.90 -16.88 4.25
N SER A 132 9.05 -16.89 3.56
CA SER A 132 9.30 -16.02 2.41
C SER A 132 8.38 -16.33 1.23
N LEU A 133 8.09 -17.60 0.94
CA LEU A 133 7.10 -17.97 -0.07
C LEU A 133 5.70 -17.43 0.27
N PHE A 134 5.25 -17.58 1.52
CA PHE A 134 3.96 -17.02 1.95
C PHE A 134 3.95 -15.48 1.90
N TYR A 135 5.06 -14.81 2.20
CA TYR A 135 5.16 -13.36 2.01
C TYR A 135 5.08 -12.96 0.54
N ILE A 136 5.78 -13.66 -0.36
CA ILE A 136 5.74 -13.38 -1.80
C ILE A 136 4.33 -13.59 -2.35
N LEU A 137 3.68 -14.69 -1.99
CA LEU A 137 2.31 -15.00 -2.42
C LEU A 137 1.29 -14.00 -1.84
N GLY A 138 1.39 -13.69 -0.55
CA GLY A 138 0.48 -12.78 0.13
C GLY A 138 0.61 -11.32 -0.35
N LEU A 139 1.84 -10.79 -0.38
CA LEU A 139 2.10 -9.42 -0.86
C LEU A 139 1.86 -9.29 -2.37
N GLY A 140 2.21 -10.32 -3.15
CA GLY A 140 1.92 -10.35 -4.59
C GLY A 140 0.43 -10.33 -4.88
N SER A 141 -0.37 -11.09 -4.13
CA SER A 141 -1.82 -11.09 -4.23
C SER A 141 -2.43 -9.73 -3.84
N HIS A 142 -1.88 -9.07 -2.83
CA HIS A 142 -2.30 -7.72 -2.43
C HIS A 142 -2.01 -6.68 -3.53
N LEU A 143 -0.82 -6.72 -4.13
CA LEU A 143 -0.46 -5.85 -5.24
C LEU A 143 -1.34 -6.11 -6.47
N TYR A 144 -1.70 -7.38 -6.70
CA TYR A 144 -2.65 -7.75 -7.75
C TYR A 144 -4.05 -7.18 -7.47
N ASP A 145 -4.57 -7.21 -6.23
CA ASP A 145 -5.85 -6.56 -5.87
C ASP A 145 -5.82 -5.04 -6.15
N ILE A 146 -4.69 -4.38 -5.85
CA ILE A 146 -4.50 -2.96 -6.18
C ILE A 146 -4.44 -2.71 -7.70
N SER A 147 -3.92 -3.68 -8.45
CA SER A 147 -3.75 -3.68 -9.91
C SER A 147 -5.03 -3.96 -10.70
N ILE A 148 -6.04 -4.63 -10.13
CA ILE A 148 -7.26 -5.03 -10.85
C ILE A 148 -8.18 -3.83 -11.18
N LYS A 149 -7.97 -2.66 -10.54
CA LYS A 149 -8.55 -1.41 -11.05
C LYS A 149 -7.97 -1.18 -12.46
N PRO A 150 -8.76 -0.82 -13.49
CA PRO A 150 -8.41 -0.97 -14.92
C PRO A 150 -7.22 -0.11 -15.33
N ILE A 151 -6.02 -0.55 -14.95
CA ILE A 151 -4.75 0.07 -15.24
C ILE A 151 -3.98 -1.02 -15.99
N LYS A 152 -3.59 -0.72 -17.23
CA LYS A 152 -2.81 -1.66 -18.03
C LYS A 152 -1.50 -1.94 -17.27
N LEU A 153 -1.16 -3.20 -17.06
CA LEU A 153 0.02 -3.65 -16.27
C LEU A 153 1.37 -3.08 -16.80
N LEU A 154 1.39 -2.68 -18.08
CA LEU A 154 2.54 -2.07 -18.75
C LEU A 154 2.44 -0.53 -18.86
N SER A 155 1.40 0.08 -18.31
CA SER A 155 1.29 1.55 -18.30
C SER A 155 2.31 2.15 -17.33
N ILE A 156 2.81 3.33 -17.66
CA ILE A 156 3.70 4.09 -16.78
C ILE A 156 2.98 4.44 -15.46
N ASP A 157 1.69 4.78 -15.54
CA ASP A 157 0.85 5.11 -14.38
C ASP A 157 0.74 3.94 -13.39
N PHE A 158 0.74 2.70 -13.87
CA PHE A 158 0.76 1.50 -13.05
C PHE A 158 2.02 1.45 -12.17
N TRP A 159 3.19 1.59 -12.81
CA TRP A 159 4.47 1.51 -12.13
C TRP A 159 4.68 2.68 -11.18
N GLN A 160 4.25 3.88 -11.55
CA GLN A 160 4.27 5.03 -10.63
C GLN A 160 3.45 4.76 -9.36
N LYS A 161 2.24 4.20 -9.52
CA LYS A 161 1.38 3.87 -8.39
C LYS A 161 1.98 2.79 -7.50
N ILE A 162 2.49 1.70 -8.10
CA ILE A 162 3.05 0.57 -7.35
C ILE A 162 4.38 0.91 -6.68
N LEU A 163 5.21 1.73 -7.30
CA LEU A 163 6.47 2.17 -6.72
C LEU A 163 6.27 2.98 -5.44
N ILE A 164 5.10 3.59 -5.24
CA ILE A 164 4.74 4.32 -4.02
C ILE A 164 4.19 3.37 -2.94
N GLU A 165 3.67 2.20 -3.34
CA GLU A 165 3.06 1.25 -2.41
C GLU A 165 4.10 0.59 -1.51
N GLU A 166 3.91 0.69 -0.20
CA GLU A 166 4.81 0.08 0.79
C GLU A 166 4.88 -1.45 0.67
N SER A 167 3.79 -2.07 0.23
CA SER A 167 3.72 -3.52 -0.01
C SER A 167 4.69 -3.97 -1.10
N PHE A 168 4.93 -3.13 -2.10
CA PHE A 168 5.91 -3.38 -3.15
C PHE A 168 7.34 -3.30 -2.63
N HIS A 169 7.68 -2.25 -1.87
CA HIS A 169 9.00 -2.14 -1.24
C HIS A 169 9.28 -3.29 -0.27
N SER A 170 8.27 -3.73 0.47
CA SER A 170 8.35 -4.90 1.33
C SER A 170 8.60 -6.18 0.53
N LEU A 171 7.89 -6.39 -0.58
CA LEU A 171 8.09 -7.54 -1.46
C LEU A 171 9.50 -7.55 -2.06
N ILE A 172 9.96 -6.41 -2.58
CA ILE A 172 11.32 -6.31 -3.11
C ILE A 172 12.34 -6.60 -2.01
N SER A 173 12.13 -6.13 -0.78
CA SER A 173 13.05 -6.43 0.33
C SER A 173 13.15 -7.92 0.62
N VAL A 174 12.04 -8.67 0.58
CA VAL A 174 12.06 -10.13 0.75
C VAL A 174 12.84 -10.81 -0.38
N VAL A 175 12.63 -10.38 -1.63
CA VAL A 175 13.30 -10.96 -2.81
C VAL A 175 14.78 -10.62 -2.82
N ALA A 176 15.11 -9.34 -2.66
CA ALA A 176 16.47 -8.80 -2.71
C ALA A 176 17.37 -9.36 -1.61
N TYR A 177 16.81 -9.59 -0.42
CA TYR A 177 17.55 -10.09 0.72
C TYR A 177 17.36 -11.58 0.97
N PHE A 178 16.71 -12.33 0.07
CA PHE A 178 16.41 -13.74 0.28
C PHE A 178 17.61 -14.57 0.75
N GLY A 179 18.78 -14.35 0.13
CA GLY A 179 20.03 -15.03 0.52
C GLY A 179 20.59 -14.59 1.89
N LEU A 180 20.26 -13.39 2.36
CA LEU A 180 20.69 -12.84 3.65
C LEU A 180 19.80 -13.27 4.82
N ILE A 181 18.52 -13.55 4.56
CA ILE A 181 17.53 -13.85 5.61
C ILE A 181 17.98 -15.02 6.50
N TYR A 182 18.74 -15.97 5.95
CA TYR A 182 19.29 -17.08 6.73
C TYR A 182 20.29 -16.63 7.80
N SER A 183 21.16 -15.69 7.46
CA SER A 183 22.19 -15.18 8.36
C SER A 183 21.67 -14.05 9.24
N PHE A 184 20.59 -13.39 8.80
CA PHE A 184 19.94 -12.31 9.53
C PHE A 184 18.42 -12.36 9.38
N PRO A 185 17.74 -13.20 10.17
CA PRO A 185 16.30 -13.37 10.04
C PRO A 185 15.48 -12.15 10.45
N MET A 186 16.11 -11.22 11.17
CA MET A 186 15.49 -9.94 11.54
C MET A 186 15.11 -9.11 10.32
N ILE A 187 15.60 -9.42 9.11
CA ILE A 187 15.12 -8.83 7.85
C ILE A 187 13.60 -9.01 7.68
N PHE A 188 13.01 -10.07 8.23
CA PHE A 188 11.56 -10.27 8.22
C PHE A 188 10.77 -9.22 9.01
N PHE A 189 11.42 -8.38 9.82
CA PHE A 189 10.75 -7.30 10.53
C PHE A 189 10.06 -6.31 9.57
N ILE A 190 10.69 -6.02 8.42
CA ILE A 190 10.16 -5.12 7.38
C ILE A 190 8.84 -5.67 6.78
N PRO A 191 8.81 -6.90 6.24
CA PRO A 191 7.58 -7.48 5.72
C PRO A 191 6.56 -7.82 6.80
N ALA A 192 6.97 -8.14 8.02
CA ALA A 192 6.04 -8.39 9.13
C ALA A 192 5.23 -7.15 9.51
N ILE A 193 5.86 -5.97 9.63
CA ILE A 193 5.09 -4.75 9.92
C ILE A 193 4.14 -4.43 8.77
N THR A 194 4.59 -4.62 7.54
CA THR A 194 3.76 -4.32 6.36
C THR A 194 2.58 -5.28 6.25
N SER A 195 2.78 -6.57 6.47
CA SER A 195 1.70 -7.57 6.48
C SER A 195 0.74 -7.36 7.64
N LEU A 196 1.21 -6.94 8.83
CA LEU A 196 0.35 -6.63 9.97
C LEU A 196 -0.71 -5.57 9.62
N PHE A 197 -0.30 -4.49 8.93
CA PHE A 197 -1.22 -3.44 8.51
C PHE A 197 -2.11 -3.83 7.34
N ILE A 198 -1.63 -4.69 6.44
CA ILE A 198 -2.48 -5.26 5.39
C ILE A 198 -3.57 -6.10 6.02
N VAL A 199 -3.21 -7.04 6.91
CA VAL A 199 -4.18 -7.89 7.60
C VAL A 199 -5.15 -7.06 8.45
N SER A 200 -4.68 -6.01 9.15
CA SER A 200 -5.57 -5.11 9.91
C SER A 200 -6.55 -4.34 9.02
N LYS A 201 -6.18 -3.99 7.79
CA LYS A 201 -7.11 -3.37 6.82
C LYS A 201 -8.25 -4.31 6.41
N TYR A 202 -8.00 -5.62 6.40
CA TYR A 202 -8.99 -6.66 6.09
C TYR A 202 -9.62 -7.29 7.36
N GLN A 203 -9.50 -6.61 8.52
CA GLN A 203 -10.10 -6.97 9.81
C GLN A 203 -11.56 -7.45 9.77
N PRO A 204 -12.52 -6.91 8.98
CA PRO A 204 -13.92 -7.34 9.07
C PRO A 204 -14.16 -8.82 8.73
N ILE A 205 -13.16 -9.52 8.18
CA ILE A 205 -13.23 -10.95 7.90
C ILE A 205 -12.90 -11.80 9.15
N VAL A 206 -12.20 -11.22 10.15
CA VAL A 206 -11.72 -11.95 11.34
C VAL A 206 -12.62 -11.64 12.55
N ASN A 207 -13.57 -12.52 12.82
CA ASN A 207 -14.55 -12.38 13.91
C ASN A 207 -14.00 -12.84 15.27
N ASN A 208 -12.84 -12.31 15.71
CA ASN A 208 -12.24 -12.64 17.00
C ASN A 208 -11.81 -11.36 17.76
N ILE A 209 -12.44 -11.14 18.92
CA ILE A 209 -12.27 -9.94 19.77
C ILE A 209 -10.81 -9.71 20.18
N GLN A 210 -10.06 -10.78 20.50
CA GLN A 210 -8.66 -10.64 20.92
C GLN A 210 -7.78 -10.14 19.78
N ILE A 211 -8.01 -10.66 18.57
CA ILE A 211 -7.28 -10.28 17.37
C ILE A 211 -7.63 -8.83 16.98
N ILE A 212 -8.91 -8.46 17.12
CA ILE A 212 -9.40 -7.09 16.92
C ILE A 212 -8.67 -6.11 17.84
N ASN A 213 -8.56 -6.42 19.14
CA ASN A 213 -7.84 -5.57 20.09
C ASN A 213 -6.35 -5.39 19.73
N ILE A 214 -5.69 -6.45 19.23
CA ILE A 214 -4.30 -6.38 18.77
C ILE A 214 -4.18 -5.46 17.55
N PHE A 215 -5.07 -5.58 16.57
CA PHE A 215 -5.08 -4.71 15.40
C PHE A 215 -5.40 -3.26 15.75
N ASP A 216 -6.32 -3.01 16.67
CA ASP A 216 -6.62 -1.67 17.17
C ASP A 216 -5.41 -1.06 17.88
N LEU A 217 -4.68 -1.85 18.68
CA LEU A 217 -3.44 -1.40 19.30
C LEU A 217 -2.36 -1.08 18.26
N ALA A 218 -2.23 -1.91 17.22
CA ALA A 218 -1.31 -1.68 16.12
C ALA A 218 -1.67 -0.41 15.32
N ASN A 219 -2.96 -0.20 15.05
CA ASN A 219 -3.48 0.97 14.35
C ASN A 219 -3.30 2.25 15.17
N LYS A 220 -3.53 2.21 16.49
CA LYS A 220 -3.25 3.34 17.42
C LYS A 220 -1.78 3.73 17.41
N ASN A 221 -0.88 2.75 17.29
CA ASN A 221 0.58 2.98 17.28
C ASN A 221 1.20 3.01 15.88
N LYS A 222 0.38 3.18 14.82
CA LYS A 222 0.80 3.06 13.42
C LYS A 222 2.07 3.86 13.12
N ASN A 223 2.08 5.16 13.44
CA ASN A 223 3.23 6.04 13.15
C ASN A 223 4.50 5.60 13.88
N LYS A 224 4.38 5.16 15.14
CA LYS A 224 5.54 4.66 15.92
C LYS A 224 6.10 3.38 15.32
N LEU A 225 5.25 2.48 14.83
CA LEU A 225 5.67 1.23 14.19
C LEU A 225 6.37 1.50 12.85
N TYR A 226 5.85 2.42 12.03
CA TYR A 226 6.52 2.84 10.79
C TYR A 226 7.86 3.51 11.04
N GLN A 227 7.94 4.35 12.06
CA GLN A 227 9.20 4.96 12.46
C GLN A 227 10.24 3.90 12.89
N ARG A 228 9.82 2.92 13.72
CA ARG A 228 10.70 1.81 14.13
C ARG A 228 11.12 0.93 12.95
N LYS A 229 10.22 0.66 12.01
CA LYS A 229 10.51 -0.04 10.75
C LYS A 229 11.59 0.68 9.96
N ALA A 230 11.44 1.99 9.75
CA ALA A 230 12.41 2.79 9.02
C ALA A 230 13.77 2.83 9.72
N TYR A 231 13.79 2.97 11.06
CA TYR A 231 15.03 2.89 11.83
C TYR A 231 15.72 1.54 11.69
N PHE A 232 14.95 0.45 11.78
CA PHE A 232 15.50 -0.89 11.61
C PHE A 232 16.11 -1.09 10.22
N GLU A 233 15.44 -0.61 9.17
CA GLU A 233 15.90 -0.73 7.79
C GLU A 233 17.14 0.13 7.49
N VAL A 234 17.19 1.37 7.99
CA VAL A 234 18.34 2.25 7.77
C VAL A 234 19.54 1.82 8.61
N PHE A 235 19.35 1.63 9.91
CA PHE A 235 20.48 1.39 10.82
C PHE A 235 20.82 -0.08 10.93
N VAL A 236 19.85 -0.91 11.32
CA VAL A 236 20.16 -2.31 11.67
C VAL A 236 20.52 -3.10 10.41
N VAL A 237 19.71 -3.03 9.36
CA VAL A 237 20.00 -3.73 8.10
C VAL A 237 21.23 -3.14 7.40
N GLY A 238 21.36 -1.81 7.35
CA GLY A 238 22.51 -1.14 6.74
C GLY A 238 23.84 -1.50 7.39
N ILE A 239 23.93 -1.38 8.73
CA ILE A 239 25.13 -1.75 9.49
C ILE A 239 25.41 -3.24 9.38
N TYR A 240 24.36 -4.09 9.45
CA TYR A 240 24.53 -5.53 9.31
C TYR A 240 25.13 -5.90 7.95
N ILE A 241 24.60 -5.36 6.85
CA ILE A 241 25.11 -5.65 5.50
C ILE A 241 26.57 -5.20 5.38
N PHE A 242 26.90 -4.01 5.87
CA PHE A 242 28.27 -3.51 5.85
C PHE A 242 29.21 -4.43 6.64
N PHE A 243 28.83 -4.79 7.87
CA PHE A 243 29.61 -5.70 8.72
C PHE A 243 29.73 -7.11 8.10
N ALA A 244 28.67 -7.62 7.50
CA ALA A 244 28.66 -8.93 6.86
C ALA A 244 29.57 -8.98 5.62
N VAL A 245 29.67 -7.87 4.86
CA VAL A 245 30.64 -7.76 3.76
C VAL A 245 32.07 -7.69 4.30
N LEU A 246 32.33 -6.88 5.34
CA LEU A 246 33.67 -6.80 5.95
C LEU A 246 34.14 -8.15 6.49
N THR A 247 33.24 -8.93 7.08
CA THR A 247 33.52 -10.30 7.55
C THR A 247 33.48 -11.36 6.44
N ARG A 248 33.34 -10.95 5.17
CA ARG A 248 33.27 -11.80 3.97
C ARG A 248 32.16 -12.88 4.03
N ARG A 249 31.13 -12.67 4.84
CA ARG A 249 29.98 -13.59 4.93
C ARG A 249 29.02 -13.43 3.77
N ILE A 250 29.01 -12.25 3.14
CA ILE A 250 28.10 -11.91 2.04
C ILE A 250 28.87 -11.17 0.95
N SER A 251 28.38 -11.26 -0.29
CA SER A 251 28.97 -10.54 -1.43
C SER A 251 28.76 -9.03 -1.30
N ILE A 252 29.71 -8.25 -1.81
CA ILE A 252 29.62 -6.79 -1.90
C ILE A 252 28.40 -6.32 -2.70
N VAL A 253 27.87 -7.17 -3.58
CA VAL A 253 26.63 -6.91 -4.35
C VAL A 253 25.46 -6.54 -3.44
N TYR A 254 25.39 -7.09 -2.22
CA TYR A 254 24.31 -6.75 -1.28
C TYR A 254 24.37 -5.31 -0.77
N ILE A 255 25.55 -4.67 -0.73
CA ILE A 255 25.65 -3.24 -0.43
C ILE A 255 25.03 -2.44 -1.58
N SER A 256 25.35 -2.77 -2.82
CA SER A 256 24.79 -2.09 -3.99
C SER A 256 23.27 -2.25 -4.08
N ILE A 257 22.76 -3.45 -3.80
CA ILE A 257 21.32 -3.71 -3.74
C ILE A 257 20.67 -2.89 -2.63
N TYR A 258 21.22 -2.94 -1.41
CA TYR A 258 20.71 -2.17 -0.27
C TYR A 258 20.66 -0.67 -0.56
N TRP A 259 21.76 -0.12 -1.06
CA TRP A 259 21.87 1.29 -1.38
C TRP A 259 20.88 1.71 -2.47
N SER A 260 20.70 0.87 -3.49
CA SER A 260 19.74 1.12 -4.57
C SER A 260 18.30 1.15 -4.06
N LEU A 261 17.93 0.22 -3.17
CA LEU A 261 16.58 0.18 -2.57
C LEU A 261 16.33 1.40 -1.68
N ILE A 262 17.31 1.76 -0.85
CA ILE A 262 17.20 2.93 0.01
C ILE A 262 17.11 4.21 -0.82
N ARG A 263 17.88 4.34 -1.89
CA ARG A 263 17.83 5.50 -2.79
C ARG A 263 16.46 5.65 -3.45
N LEU A 264 15.82 4.55 -3.86
CA LEU A 264 14.47 4.57 -4.41
C LEU A 264 13.42 4.97 -3.35
N LYS A 265 13.60 4.49 -2.11
CA LYS A 265 12.64 4.68 -1.03
C LYS A 265 12.75 6.05 -0.34
N TYR A 266 13.96 6.60 -0.26
CA TYR A 266 14.24 7.87 0.42
C TYR A 266 13.34 9.04 -0.01
N PRO A 267 13.10 9.31 -1.31
CA PRO A 267 12.21 10.42 -1.69
C PRO A 267 10.74 10.17 -1.37
N ILE A 268 10.32 8.91 -1.20
CA ILE A 268 8.91 8.51 -1.06
C ILE A 268 8.51 8.42 0.41
N ASP A 269 9.35 7.80 1.25
CA ASP A 269 9.01 7.47 2.63
C ASP A 269 9.54 8.54 3.62
N PRO A 270 8.65 9.33 4.26
CA PRO A 270 9.07 10.36 5.21
C PRO A 270 9.75 9.78 6.46
N PHE A 271 9.44 8.54 6.86
CA PHE A 271 10.05 7.90 8.01
C PHE A 271 11.50 7.51 7.74
N VAL A 272 11.82 7.11 6.51
CA VAL A 272 13.20 6.83 6.08
C VAL A 272 14.01 8.13 6.05
N GLN A 273 13.45 9.22 5.52
CA GLN A 273 14.10 10.53 5.56
C GLN A 273 14.39 10.97 7.00
N TYR A 274 13.41 10.81 7.89
CA TYR A 274 13.57 11.11 9.31
C TYR A 274 14.68 10.28 9.95
N ALA A 275 14.74 8.97 9.67
CA ALA A 275 15.80 8.09 10.18
C ALA A 275 17.20 8.57 9.74
N PHE A 276 17.37 8.97 8.48
CA PHE A 276 18.63 9.55 8.00
C PHE A 276 18.96 10.91 8.61
N ARG A 277 17.97 11.78 8.86
CA ARG A 277 18.19 13.05 9.56
C ARG A 277 18.69 12.82 10.98
N VAL A 278 18.12 11.84 11.67
CA VAL A 278 18.58 11.44 13.02
C VAL A 278 20.00 10.86 12.95
N ALA A 279 20.30 10.03 11.95
CA ALA A 279 21.66 9.53 11.72
C ALA A 279 22.66 10.69 11.55
N ASN A 280 22.33 11.62 10.67
CA ASN A 280 23.17 12.79 10.40
C ASN A 280 23.35 13.66 11.65
N SER A 281 22.29 13.86 12.43
CA SER A 281 22.35 14.60 13.70
C SER A 281 23.28 13.93 14.71
N GLN A 282 23.22 12.60 14.86
CA GLN A 282 24.09 11.85 15.75
C GLN A 282 25.55 11.90 15.29
N ILE A 283 25.81 11.73 13.98
CA ILE A 283 27.15 11.84 13.40
C ILE A 283 27.69 13.26 13.62
N ASN A 284 26.89 14.29 13.38
CA ASN A 284 27.30 15.67 13.58
C ASN A 284 27.59 15.97 15.06
N GLY A 285 26.76 15.46 15.98
CA GLY A 285 27.01 15.56 17.42
C GLY A 285 28.31 14.86 17.82
N PHE A 286 28.55 13.66 17.31
CA PHE A 286 29.79 12.91 17.55
C PHE A 286 31.03 13.66 17.04
N MET A 287 30.98 14.13 15.79
CA MET A 287 32.08 14.86 15.15
C MET A 287 32.36 16.19 15.85
N LYS A 288 31.33 16.92 16.29
CA LYS A 288 31.47 18.15 17.08
C LYS A 288 32.12 17.89 18.45
N SER A 289 31.75 16.80 19.10
CA SER A 289 32.40 16.40 20.36
C SER A 289 33.86 16.03 20.13
N TYR A 290 34.18 15.30 19.06
CA TYR A 290 35.55 14.87 18.74
C TYR A 290 36.45 15.98 18.21
N SER A 291 35.91 16.97 17.48
CA SER A 291 36.69 18.12 17.00
C SER A 291 37.27 18.96 18.14
N ASN A 292 36.67 18.90 19.33
CA ASN A 292 37.22 19.57 20.52
C ASN A 292 38.47 18.87 21.08
N TYR A 293 38.69 17.59 20.76
CA TYR A 293 39.82 16.80 21.25
C TYR A 293 40.95 16.62 20.22
N ILE A 294 40.70 16.93 18.95
CA ILE A 294 41.69 16.82 17.86
C ILE A 294 41.85 18.19 17.19
N PRO A 295 42.82 19.03 17.60
CA PRO A 295 43.08 20.29 16.94
C PRO A 295 43.45 20.05 15.46
N GLY A 296 42.70 20.67 14.54
CA GLY A 296 42.92 20.57 13.08
C GLY A 296 41.92 19.71 12.32
N PHE A 297 41.07 18.92 12.99
CA PHE A 297 40.03 18.12 12.35
C PHE A 297 38.70 18.91 12.25
N ILE A 298 38.72 20.04 11.55
CA ILE A 298 37.49 20.76 11.17
C ILE A 298 37.17 20.37 9.72
N PRO A 299 36.19 19.49 9.46
CA PRO A 299 35.76 19.24 8.09
C PRO A 299 35.25 20.54 7.47
N ARG A 300 35.90 21.03 6.41
CA ARG A 300 35.59 22.27 5.67
C ARG A 300 34.12 22.38 5.21
N SER A 301 33.38 21.27 5.15
CA SER A 301 31.96 21.26 4.78
C SER A 301 31.02 21.71 5.90
N TYR A 302 31.51 21.84 7.14
CA TYR A 302 30.73 22.32 8.28
C TYR A 302 31.37 23.62 8.78
N ASN A 303 31.12 24.72 8.07
CA ASN A 303 31.27 26.04 8.67
C ASN A 303 30.20 26.16 9.76
N TRP A 304 30.58 25.81 10.98
CA TRP A 304 29.79 26.05 12.17
C TRP A 304 29.72 27.56 12.37
N VAL A 305 28.70 28.19 11.76
CA VAL A 305 28.39 29.60 12.02
C VAL A 305 28.09 29.69 13.51
N SER A 306 29.04 30.26 14.24
CA SER A 306 28.91 30.58 15.65
C SER A 306 27.90 31.73 15.79
N SER A 307 26.62 31.39 15.88
CA SER A 307 25.61 32.35 16.37
C SER A 307 25.76 32.51 17.89
N ASN A 308 26.85 33.14 18.30
CA ASN A 308 26.97 33.77 19.61
C ASN A 308 27.55 35.17 19.37
N LYS A 309 26.68 36.09 18.97
CA LYS A 309 26.80 37.48 19.40
C LYS A 309 25.53 37.79 20.18
N VAL A 310 25.63 37.54 21.48
CA VAL A 310 24.89 38.29 22.50
C VAL A 310 25.36 39.73 22.37
N ASN A 311 24.44 40.62 22.02
CA ASN A 311 24.43 41.99 22.49
C ASN A 311 23.14 42.15 23.30
#